data_AF-A0AAD2SXD1-F1
#
_entry.id   AF-A0AAD2SXD1-F1
#
_cell.length_a   1.000
_cell.length_b   1.000
_cell.length_c   1.000
_cell.angle_alpha   90.00
_cell.angle_beta   90.00
_cell.angle_gamma   90.00
#
_symmetry.space_group_name_H-M   'P 1'
#
loop_
_entity.id
_entity.type
_entity.pdbx_description
1 polymer ?
#
loop_
_entity_poly.entity_id
_entity_poly.type
_entity_poly.pdbx_seq_one_letter_code
_entity_poly.pdbx_strand_id
1 'polypeptide(L)' 'MHEQKVSIIHGVEDYLYKIQQAYRHNTVQFSRLHTFSTDENQIVTILKNDFGQLSCDIFEFENGLIVREYKYLL' A
#
# COMPACT_ATOMS: atom_id res chain seq x y z
N MET A 1 -17.40 -5.29 -16.19
CA MET A 1 -16.94 -3.99 -15.68
C MET A 1 -16.56 -4.19 -14.22
N HIS A 2 -15.30 -3.98 -13.84
CA HIS A 2 -14.89 -4.06 -12.44
C HIS A 2 -15.17 -2.70 -11.80
N GLU A 3 -16.00 -2.68 -10.77
CA GLU A 3 -16.32 -1.47 -10.00
C GLU A 3 -15.07 -1.02 -9.23
N GLN A 4 -14.56 0.17 -9.55
CA GLN A 4 -13.42 0.74 -8.83
C GLN A 4 -13.91 1.35 -7.51
N LYS A 5 -13.80 0.59 -6.42
CA LYS A 5 -14.11 1.08 -5.08
C LYS A 5 -12.93 1.89 -4.54
N VAL A 6 -13.05 3.21 -4.53
CA VAL A 6 -12.07 4.11 -3.92
C VAL A 6 -12.42 4.32 -2.45
N SER A 7 -11.44 4.18 -1.56
CA SER A 7 -11.56 4.57 -0.15
C SER A 7 -10.38 5.44 0.24
N ILE A 8 -10.64 6.58 0.85
CA ILE A 8 -9.61 7.52 1.30
C ILE A 8 -9.57 7.49 2.83
N ILE A 9 -8.36 7.53 3.40
CA ILE A 9 -8.11 7.57 4.83
C ILE A 9 -7.24 8.79 5.09
N HIS A 10 -7.56 9.60 6.08
CA HIS A 10 -6.81 10.80 6.43
C HIS A 10 -6.35 10.73 7.88
N GLY A 11 -5.11 11.14 8.13
CA GLY A 11 -4.53 11.14 9.47
C GLY A 11 -3.91 9.81 9.87
N VAL A 12 -2.86 9.89 10.69
CA VAL A 12 -2.05 8.73 11.09
C VAL A 12 -2.86 7.75 11.94
N GLU A 13 -3.73 8.24 12.81
CA GLU A 13 -4.54 7.38 13.70
C GLU A 13 -5.52 6.50 12.92
N ASP A 14 -6.29 7.08 12.00
CA ASP A 14 -7.24 6.35 11.17
C ASP A 14 -6.53 5.39 10.21
N TYR A 15 -5.39 5.81 9.66
CA TYR A 15 -4.55 4.95 8.83
C TYR A 15 -4.05 3.73 9.61
N LEU A 16 -3.45 3.94 10.78
CA LEU A 16 -2.95 2.86 11.64
C LEU A 16 -4.07 1.93 12.07
N TYR A 17 -5.22 2.48 12.49
CA TYR A 17 -6.38 1.68 12.87
C TYR A 17 -6.82 0.78 11.72
N LYS A 18 -6.96 1.32 10.50
CA LYS A 18 -7.41 0.55 9.34
C LYS A 18 -6.42 -0.54 8.92
N ILE A 19 -5.12 -0.24 8.91
CA ILE A 19 -4.07 -1.25 8.64
C ILE A 19 -4.08 -2.35 9.71
N GLN A 20 -4.14 -1.99 10.99
CA GLN A 20 -4.19 -2.96 12.08
C GLN A 20 -5.42 -3.86 12.01
N GLN A 21 -6.61 -3.32 11.69
CA GLN A 21 -7.81 -4.14 11.53
C GLN A 21 -7.70 -5.08 10.32
N ALA A 22 -7.16 -4.61 9.19
CA ALA A 22 -7.03 -5.42 7.96
C ALA A 22 -6.16 -6.67 8.17
N TYR A 23 -5.13 -6.58 9.01
CA TYR A 23 -4.21 -7.68 9.30
C TYR A 23 -4.44 -8.33 10.67
N ARG A 24 -5.51 -7.95 11.38
CA ARG A 24 -5.80 -8.51 12.70
C ARG A 24 -6.06 -10.00 12.58
N HIS A 25 -5.26 -10.80 13.28
CA HIS A 25 -5.31 -12.27 13.24
C HIS A 25 -5.02 -12.89 11.85
N ASN A 26 -4.42 -12.12 10.93
CA ASN A 26 -4.02 -12.62 9.62
C ASN A 26 -2.49 -12.83 9.59
N THR A 27 -2.04 -13.99 9.13
CA THR A 27 -0.62 -14.33 8.97
C THR A 27 -0.14 -14.19 7.53
N VAL A 28 -0.92 -13.54 6.66
CA VAL A 28 -0.56 -13.34 5.26
C VAL A 28 0.77 -12.61 5.14
N GLN A 29 1.65 -13.14 4.31
CA GLN A 29 2.92 -12.53 3.97
C GLN A 29 2.86 -11.96 2.56
N PHE A 30 3.74 -10.99 2.31
CA PHE A 30 3.91 -10.37 1.02
C PHE A 30 5.36 -10.51 0.58
N SER A 31 5.55 -11.03 -0.63
CA SER A 31 6.82 -11.03 -1.33
C SER A 31 6.90 -9.79 -2.21
N ARG A 32 8.01 -9.07 -2.09
CA ARG A 32 8.31 -7.94 -2.96
C ARG A 32 8.86 -8.44 -4.29
N LEU A 33 8.16 -8.13 -5.38
CA LEU A 33 8.59 -8.51 -6.73
C LEU A 33 9.48 -7.44 -7.36
N HIS A 34 9.05 -6.18 -7.28
CA HIS A 34 9.77 -5.05 -7.85
C HIS A 34 9.65 -3.82 -6.97
N THR A 35 10.68 -2.96 -7.00
CA THR A 35 10.66 -1.64 -6.37
C THR A 35 11.36 -0.65 -7.27
N PHE A 36 10.75 0.51 -7.43
CA PHE A 36 11.27 1.62 -8.21
C PHE A 36 11.26 2.86 -7.32
N SER A 37 12.35 3.61 -7.34
CA SER A 37 12.36 4.99 -6.84
C SER A 37 12.21 5.92 -8.04
N THR A 38 11.40 6.96 -7.92
CA THR A 38 11.33 8.03 -8.91
C THR A 38 12.12 9.23 -8.42
N ASP A 39 12.47 10.15 -9.34
CA ASP A 39 13.14 11.41 -9.00
C ASP A 39 12.24 12.34 -8.15
N GLU A 40 10.95 12.03 -8.01
CA GLU A 40 9.94 12.85 -7.34
C GLU A 40 9.70 12.43 -5.88
N ASN A 41 10.69 11.84 -5.21
CA ASN A 41 10.55 11.30 -3.84
C ASN A 41 9.41 10.27 -3.70
N GLN A 42 9.20 9.43 -4.72
CA GLN A 42 8.22 8.35 -4.64
C GLN A 42 8.90 6.99 -4.66
N ILE A 43 8.31 6.04 -3.93
CA ILE A 43 8.65 4.62 -4.04
C ILE A 43 7.42 3.87 -4.54
N VAL A 44 7.59 3.15 -5.64
CA VAL A 44 6.57 2.25 -6.20
C VAL A 44 7.01 0.81 -5.95
N THR A 45 6.14 -0.01 -5.37
CA THR A 45 6.43 -1.43 -5.13
C THR A 45 5.32 -2.32 -5.67
N ILE A 46 5.72 -3.43 -6.29
CA ILE A 46 4.81 -4.52 -6.65
C ILE A 46 4.97 -5.63 -5.63
N LEU A 47 3.88 -5.95 -4.94
CA LEU A 47 3.83 -6.99 -3.91
C LEU A 47 2.96 -8.15 -4.39
N LYS A 48 3.32 -9.36 -3.98
CA LYS A 48 2.53 -10.58 -4.17
C LYS A 48 2.26 -11.21 -2.81
N ASN A 49 1.00 -11.48 -2.50
CA ASN A 49 0.65 -12.17 -1.25
C ASN A 49 0.74 -13.70 -1.37
N ASP A 50 0.57 -14.41 -0.25
CA ASP A 50 0.58 -15.88 -0.20
C ASP A 50 -0.51 -16.55 -1.07
N PHE A 51 -1.60 -15.82 -1.37
CA PHE A 51 -2.66 -16.28 -2.27
C PHE A 51 -2.36 -16.02 -3.75
N GLY A 52 -1.20 -15.43 -4.05
CA GLY A 52 -0.76 -15.10 -5.39
C GLY A 52 -1.36 -13.83 -5.98
N GLN A 53 -2.12 -13.07 -5.20
CA GLN A 53 -2.71 -11.79 -5.61
C GLN A 53 -1.66 -10.69 -5.61
N LEU A 54 -1.80 -9.73 -6.51
CA LEU A 54 -0.86 -8.63 -6.70
C LEU A 54 -1.42 -7.32 -6.15
N SER A 55 -0.53 -6.48 -5.61
CA SER A 55 -0.82 -5.07 -5.38
C SER A 55 0.31 -4.18 -5.90
N CYS A 56 -0.06 -2.97 -6.31
CA CYS A 56 0.85 -1.87 -6.58
C CYS A 56 0.65 -0.82 -5.48
N ASP A 57 1.70 -0.58 -4.71
CA ASP A 57 1.68 0.36 -3.59
C ASP A 57 2.67 1.49 -3.93
N ILE A 58 2.19 2.73 -3.95
CA ILE A 58 2.94 3.94 -4.29
C ILE A 58 3.00 4.82 -3.05
N PHE A 59 4.20 5.13 -2.58
CA PHE A 59 4.45 5.97 -1.41
C PHE A 59 5.08 7.29 -1.83
N GLU A 60 4.47 8.41 -1.45
CA GLU A 60 5.05 9.75 -1.58
C GLU A 60 5.74 10.14 -0.28
N PHE A 61 6.96 10.69 -0.39
CA PHE A 61 7.77 11.08 0.76
C PHE A 61 8.02 12.59 0.81
N GLU A 62 7.92 13.16 2.01
CA GLU A 62 8.40 14.51 2.33
C GLU A 62 9.24 14.45 3.61
N ASN A 63 10.43 15.05 3.60
CA ASN A 63 11.36 15.05 4.75
C ASN A 63 11.64 13.65 5.33
N GLY A 64 11.67 12.63 4.46
CA GLY A 64 11.90 11.24 4.84
C GLY A 64 10.69 10.52 5.47
N LEU A 65 9.52 11.15 5.51
CA LEU A 65 8.28 10.59 6.03
C LEU A 65 7.30 10.30 4.89
N ILE A 66 6.52 9.23 5.01
CA ILE A 66 5.42 8.93 4.09
C ILE A 66 4.30 9.94 4.35
N VAL A 67 3.94 10.73 3.34
CA VAL A 67 2.83 11.69 3.42
C VAL A 67 1.58 11.19 2.71
N ARG A 68 1.73 10.23 1.79
CA ARG A 68 0.63 9.62 1.05
C ARG A 68 0.99 8.22 0.59
N GLU A 69 -0.01 7.35 0.58
CA GLU A 69 0.04 6.04 -0.07
C GLU A 69 -1.13 5.92 -1.05
N TYR A 70 -0.85 5.41 -2.25
CA TYR A 70 -1.86 4.90 -3.17
C TYR A 70 -1.69 3.38 -3.28
N LYS A 71 -2.77 2.64 -3.04
CA LYS A 71 -2.77 1.19 -3.11
C LYS A 71 -3.77 0.70 -4.15
N TYR A 72 -3.27 -0.03 -5.13
CA TYR A 72 -4.07 -0.67 -6.18
C TYR A 72 -4.00 -2.18 -6.00
N LEU A 73 -5.15 -2.83 -5.86
CA LEU A 73 -5.27 -4.29 -5.93
C LEU A 73 -5.45 -4.65 -7.41
N LEU A 74 -4.63 -5.57 -7.91
CA LEU A 74 -4.55 -5.94 -9.34
C LEU A 74 -5.22 -7.30 -9.61
#